data_AF-A0A502HPF3-F1
#
_entry.id   AF-A0A502HPF3-F1
#
_cell.length_a   1.000
_cell.length_b   1.000
_cell.length_c   1.000
_cell.angle_alpha   90.00
_cell.angle_beta   90.00
_cell.angle_gamma   90.00
#
_symmetry.space_group_name_H-M   'P 1'
#
loop_
_entity.id
_entity.type
_entity.pdbx_description
1 polymer ?
#
loop_
_entity_poly.entity_id
_entity_poly.type
_entity_poly.pdbx_seq_one_letter_code
_entity_poly.pdbx_strand_id
1 'polypeptide(L)' 'MKRFIQGEHRGQSTFLPESLDDYVTDTNPVRVVDVFVDELDLVKLGFEGAIPADTGRPAYHPAVLLKIYIYGYLN' A
#
# COMPACT_ATOMS: atom_id res chain seq x y z
N MET A 1 16.41 -8.29 7.62
CA MET A 1 15.10 -8.93 7.37
C MET A 1 14.05 -7.84 7.20
N LYS A 2 13.17 -7.93 6.20
CA LYS A 2 12.10 -6.93 6.02
C LYS A 2 11.15 -7.00 7.23
N ARG A 3 10.96 -5.88 7.95
CA ARG A 3 10.18 -5.85 9.20
C ARG A 3 8.67 -5.63 8.99
N PHE A 4 8.26 -5.33 7.76
CA PHE A 4 6.88 -5.37 7.31
C PHE A 4 6.70 -6.42 6.21
N ILE A 5 5.48 -6.94 6.06
CA ILE A 5 5.07 -7.72 4.89
C ILE A 5 5.19 -6.82 3.67
N GLN A 6 5.78 -7.35 2.60
CA GLN A 6 5.99 -6.61 1.37
C GLN A 6 5.19 -7.30 0.28
N GLY A 7 4.29 -6.53 -0.31
CA GLY A 7 3.58 -6.95 -1.51
C GLY A 7 4.45 -6.77 -2.73
N GLU A 8 4.02 -7.38 -3.82
CA GLU A 8 4.56 -7.13 -5.14
C GLU A 8 3.99 -5.84 -5.71
N HIS A 9 4.77 -5.17 -6.57
CA HIS A 9 4.31 -3.97 -7.25
C HIS A 9 3.24 -4.35 -8.28
N ARG A 10 2.15 -3.57 -8.38
CA ARG A 10 1.05 -3.84 -9.31
C ARG A 10 1.47 -3.87 -10.79
N GLY A 11 2.50 -3.12 -11.14
CA GLY A 11 3.11 -3.11 -12.48
C GLY A 11 4.17 -4.19 -12.67
N GLN A 12 4.35 -5.12 -11.72
CA GLN A 12 5.21 -6.28 -11.93
C GLN A 12 4.61 -7.16 -13.02
N SER A 13 5.32 -7.28 -14.13
CA SER A 13 4.93 -8.16 -15.23
C SER A 13 5.30 -9.62 -14.90
N THR A 14 4.45 -10.56 -15.33
CA THR A 14 4.73 -12.00 -15.36
C THR A 14 4.65 -12.50 -16.81
N PHE A 15 4.99 -13.77 -17.07
CA PHE A 15 4.90 -14.35 -18.41
C PHE A 15 3.45 -14.37 -18.92
N LEU A 16 2.53 -14.78 -18.06
CA LEU A 16 1.06 -14.73 -18.21
C LEU A 16 0.46 -14.77 -16.79
N PRO A 17 -0.61 -14.01 -16.47
CA PRO A 17 -1.34 -13.01 -17.27
C PRO A 17 -0.68 -11.60 -17.32
N GLU A 18 -1.39 -10.61 -17.87
CA GLU A 18 -1.02 -9.18 -17.83
C GLU A 18 -0.83 -8.68 -16.38
N SER A 19 -0.16 -7.54 -16.21
CA SER A 19 0.08 -6.99 -14.87
C SER A 19 -1.23 -6.52 -14.25
N LEU A 20 -1.28 -6.48 -12.91
CA LEU A 20 -2.48 -5.98 -12.23
C LEU A 20 -2.76 -4.52 -12.61
N ASP A 21 -1.71 -3.75 -12.90
CA ASP A 21 -1.84 -2.34 -13.28
C ASP A 21 -2.52 -2.12 -14.63
N ASP A 22 -2.43 -3.08 -15.55
CA ASP A 22 -3.06 -3.01 -16.88
C ASP A 22 -4.59 -3.04 -16.78
N TYR A 23 -5.13 -3.57 -15.69
CA TYR A 23 -6.56 -3.56 -15.39
C TYR A 23 -7.03 -2.28 -14.66
N VAL A 24 -6.13 -1.35 -14.34
CA VAL A 24 -6.42 -0.13 -13.60
C VAL A 24 -6.33 1.07 -14.54
N THR A 25 -7.48 1.69 -14.83
CA THR A 25 -7.54 2.87 -15.71
C THR A 25 -6.70 4.03 -15.18
N ASP A 26 -6.21 4.89 -16.09
CA ASP A 26 -5.42 6.08 -15.74
C ASP A 26 -6.19 7.06 -14.85
N THR A 27 -7.52 7.07 -14.97
CA THR A 27 -8.41 7.94 -14.19
C THR A 27 -8.95 7.27 -12.93
N ASN A 28 -8.49 6.06 -12.59
CA ASN A 28 -8.97 5.36 -11.40
C ASN A 28 -8.54 6.12 -10.13
N PRO A 29 -9.44 6.33 -9.14
CA PRO A 29 -9.11 7.06 -7.91
C PRO A 29 -7.96 6.45 -7.10
N VAL A 30 -7.66 5.15 -7.26
CA VAL A 30 -6.53 4.49 -6.61
C VAL A 30 -5.21 5.21 -6.88
N ARG A 31 -5.04 5.82 -8.06
CA ARG A 31 -3.81 6.55 -8.44
C ARG A 31 -3.58 7.75 -7.50
N VAL A 32 -4.64 8.48 -7.18
CA VAL A 32 -4.58 9.61 -6.24
C VAL A 32 -4.39 9.12 -4.81
N VAL A 33 -5.04 8.02 -4.43
CA VAL A 33 -4.90 7.42 -3.09
C VAL A 33 -3.45 6.98 -2.85
N ASP A 34 -2.78 6.39 -3.83
CA ASP A 34 -1.37 6.01 -3.70
C ASP A 34 -0.49 7.21 -3.43
N VAL A 35 -0.51 8.20 -4.33
CA VAL A 35 0.33 9.40 -4.20
C VAL A 35 0.02 10.12 -2.89
N PHE A 36 -1.25 10.27 -2.53
CA PHE A 36 -1.64 10.93 -1.29
C PHE A 36 -1.08 10.22 -0.05
N VAL A 37 -1.28 8.90 0.06
CA VAL A 37 -0.86 8.15 1.25
C VAL A 37 0.66 7.96 1.30
N ASP A 38 1.33 7.79 0.17
CA ASP A 38 2.79 7.59 0.11
C ASP A 38 3.57 8.84 0.53
N GLU A 39 2.99 10.03 0.39
CA GLU A 39 3.58 11.30 0.85
C GLU A 39 3.35 11.58 2.35
N LEU A 40 2.56 10.77 3.06
CA LEU A 40 2.27 10.98 4.48
C LEU A 40 3.39 10.42 5.38
N ASP A 41 3.86 11.24 6.32
CA ASP A 41 4.67 10.78 7.44
C ASP A 41 3.77 10.18 8.53
N LEU A 42 3.46 8.89 8.39
CA LEU A 42 2.55 8.18 9.30
C LEU A 42 3.07 8.11 10.75
N VAL A 43 4.38 8.17 10.96
CA VAL A 43 4.97 8.22 12.30
C VAL A 43 4.64 9.55 12.96
N LYS A 44 4.85 10.68 12.26
CA LYS A 44 4.49 12.01 12.77
C LYS A 44 2.99 12.20 12.97
N LEU A 45 2.18 11.54 12.15
CA LEU A 45 0.72 11.56 12.27
C LEU A 45 0.19 10.68 13.43
N GLY A 46 1.06 9.95 14.13
CA GLY A 46 0.69 9.16 15.30
C GLY A 46 0.06 7.81 14.98
N PHE A 47 0.29 7.25 13.79
CA PHE A 47 -0.17 5.89 13.49
C PHE A 47 0.57 4.86 14.33
N GLU A 48 -0.18 4.13 15.15
CA GLU A 48 0.33 2.96 15.85
C GLU A 48 0.77 1.89 14.83
N GLY A 49 1.93 1.27 15.06
CA GLY A 49 2.48 0.25 14.15
C GLY A 49 3.19 0.79 12.90
N ALA A 50 3.34 2.11 12.74
CA ALA A 50 4.21 2.70 11.71
C ALA A 50 5.70 2.40 11.96
N ILE A 51 6.05 2.18 13.24
CA ILE A 51 7.33 1.60 13.63
C ILE A 51 7.12 0.09 13.78
N PRO A 52 7.82 -0.75 13.01
CA PRO A 52 7.64 -2.19 13.11
C PRO A 52 8.15 -2.74 14.45
N ALA A 53 7.63 -3.88 14.91
CA ALA A 53 8.18 -4.57 16.09
C ALA A 53 9.57 -5.17 15.80
N ASP A 54 10.39 -5.32 16.85
CA ASP A 54 11.76 -5.88 16.74
C ASP A 54 11.75 -7.40 16.54
N THR A 55 10.71 -8.09 17.02
CA THR A 55 10.57 -9.54 16.97
C THR A 55 9.14 -9.95 16.60
N GLY A 56 8.97 -11.21 16.21
CA GLY A 56 7.66 -11.78 15.84
C GLY A 56 7.40 -11.77 14.33
N ARG A 57 6.13 -12.01 13.97
CA ARG A 57 5.69 -12.01 12.55
C ARG A 57 5.66 -10.57 12.03
N PRO A 58 6.23 -10.29 10.85
CA PRO A 58 6.10 -8.97 10.21
C PRO A 58 4.63 -8.57 10.07
N ALA A 59 4.31 -7.33 10.45
CA ALA A 59 2.98 -6.76 10.27
C ALA A 59 2.80 -6.19 8.86
N TYR A 60 1.57 -5.85 8.47
CA TYR A 60 1.34 -4.98 7.32
C TYR A 60 1.72 -3.54 7.69
N HIS A 61 2.26 -2.78 6.73
CA HIS A 61 2.53 -1.36 6.94
C HIS A 61 1.20 -0.58 7.02
N PRO A 62 1.01 0.35 7.98
CA PRO A 62 -0.25 1.10 8.12
C PRO A 62 -0.69 1.85 6.86
N ALA A 63 0.25 2.30 6.02
CA ALA A 63 -0.04 2.90 4.72
C ALA A 63 -0.91 1.99 3.83
N VAL A 64 -0.63 0.68 3.81
CA VAL A 64 -1.41 -0.28 3.01
C VAL A 64 -2.86 -0.32 3.50
N LEU A 65 -3.05 -0.38 4.82
CA LEU A 65 -4.40 -0.39 5.41
C LEU A 65 -5.13 0.93 5.17
N LEU A 66 -4.43 2.07 5.26
CA LEU A 66 -5.00 3.39 5.00
C LEU A 66 -5.42 3.56 3.54
N LYS A 67 -4.62 3.08 2.58
CA LYS A 67 -4.99 3.09 1.16
C LYS A 67 -6.28 2.31 0.92
N ILE A 68 -6.40 1.11 1.49
CA ILE A 68 -7.61 0.29 1.39
C ILE A 68 -8.80 0.99 2.05
N TYR A 69 -8.59 1.58 3.23
CA TYR A 69 -9.64 2.32 3.95
C TYR A 69 -10.16 3.48 3.10
N ILE A 70 -9.30 4.38 2.62
CA ILE A 70 -9.70 5.53 1.80
C ILE A 70 -10.40 5.07 0.51
N TYR A 71 -9.82 4.11 -0.21
CA TYR A 71 -10.42 3.61 -1.45
C TYR A 71 -11.81 3.01 -1.21
N GLY A 72 -12.03 2.34 -0.09
CA GLY A 72 -13.33 1.80 0.31
C GLY A 72 -14.43 2.85 0.49
N TYR A 73 -14.08 4.09 0.82
CA TYR A 73 -15.04 5.21 0.95
C TYR A 73 -15.16 6.08 -0.31
N LEU A 74 -14.28 5.89 -1.31
CA LEU A 74 -14.33 6.61 -2.58
C LEU A 74 -15.19 5.92 -3.65
N ASN A 75 -15.58 4.66 -3.42
CA ASN A 75 -16.54 3.93 -4.24
C ASN A 75 -17.95 4.07 -3.68
#